data_AF-A0A9D9RDQ2-F1
#
_entry.id   AF-A0A9D9RDQ2-F1
#
_cell.length_a   1.000
_cell.length_b   1.000
_cell.length_c   1.000
_cell.angle_alpha   90.00
_cell.angle_beta   90.00
_cell.angle_gamma   90.00
#
_symmetry.space_group_name_H-M   'P 1'
#
loop_
_entity.id
_entity.type
_entity.pdbx_description
1 polymer ?
#
loop_
_entity_poly.entity_id
_entity_poly.type
_entity_poly.pdbx_seq_one_letter_code
_entity_poly.pdbx_strand_id
1 'polypeptide(L)'
;MKNVLFLLILAFLSGKNFAQPLVNESDVLRGSLNENRDWFDIKKYVIDVTPNYEAKSIVGVVSWKALAVKPSKQIQIDLQSPLVVDSILLWANLKDSLTSIRLQFSRSNNIALAQIDKAIPKGQQFGLTIFYHGVPKEATRPPWDGGWIWKKDSNGQPWMSVACQGLGASVWYPCKDHQSDEPEEGAVLSMQVPKDKNLIAIGNGRKIPEQKWSPNKAYNKFSWQVTNPINNYNIIPYIGDYVGWKETYKGLKGNLDISYWVLRADSAKAVEQFKQVPKMLEAFEYWFGPYPFYEDGFQMVQSPHLGMEHQSAIAYGNKFMNGYLGRDLSGSGWGLKWDFIIVHESGHEWFANNITTKDIADMWVHEGFTNYSETLFTEYFYGKKAGDEYNYGIRKNIQNDIPVIGTYGVNQEGSGDMYPKGSSLLHTIRHAINNDSLFRSILIGLNQQFYHQTVTTEQVENYISIRAGFGFQKVFDQYLRTIQIPVLNYSYNEKEKIFTYEYKDCVTGFNLPLHFSYLGKNYSFMPMDYQPQQRLIQEPNFNLQDFVKTIESQYYIRLAQVK
;
A
#
# COMPACT_ATOMS: atom_id res chain seq x y z
N MET A 1 -51.62 -40.96 29.92
CA MET A 1 -51.73 -40.22 28.65
C MET A 1 -50.35 -39.67 28.31
N LYS A 2 -49.80 -40.13 27.16
CA LYS A 2 -48.89 -39.45 26.21
C LYS A 2 -47.69 -38.69 26.79
N ASN A 3 -46.43 -38.86 26.40
CA ASN A 3 -45.80 -39.59 25.29
C ASN A 3 -44.28 -39.66 25.61
N VAL A 4 -43.66 -40.75 25.16
CA VAL A 4 -42.21 -40.94 25.03
C VAL A 4 -41.66 -39.91 24.02
N LEU A 5 -40.54 -39.25 24.33
CA LEU A 5 -39.78 -38.47 23.34
C LEU A 5 -38.32 -38.92 23.33
N PHE A 6 -37.96 -39.49 22.19
CA PHE A 6 -36.64 -39.99 21.79
C PHE A 6 -35.73 -38.78 21.48
N LEU A 7 -34.55 -38.71 22.11
CA LEU A 7 -33.52 -37.72 21.76
C LEU A 7 -32.68 -38.28 20.61
N LEU A 8 -32.92 -37.78 19.40
CA LEU A 8 -32.09 -38.00 18.22
C LEU A 8 -30.97 -36.96 18.20
N ILE A 9 -29.74 -37.40 18.44
CA ILE A 9 -28.53 -36.60 18.25
C ILE A 9 -28.23 -36.60 16.75
N LEU A 10 -28.53 -35.48 16.07
CA LEU A 10 -28.10 -35.20 14.71
C LEU A 10 -26.72 -34.53 14.76
N ALA A 11 -25.69 -35.31 14.46
CA ALA A 11 -24.35 -34.81 14.19
C ALA A 11 -24.36 -34.05 12.85
N PHE A 12 -24.32 -32.72 12.89
CA PHE A 12 -24.01 -31.91 11.73
C PHE A 12 -22.50 -32.00 11.46
N LEU A 13 -22.11 -32.92 10.57
CA LEU A 13 -20.84 -32.86 9.88
C LEU A 13 -20.88 -31.67 8.90
N SER A 14 -20.38 -30.52 9.34
CA SER A 14 -20.08 -29.41 8.43
C SER A 14 -18.84 -29.77 7.60
N GLY A 15 -19.04 -30.41 6.46
CA GLY A 15 -18.01 -30.52 5.43
C GLY A 15 -17.66 -29.11 4.95
N LYS A 16 -16.44 -28.65 5.23
CA LYS A 16 -15.87 -27.48 4.57
C LYS A 16 -15.55 -27.86 3.14
N ASN A 17 -16.51 -27.70 2.25
CA ASN A 17 -16.22 -27.63 0.82
C ASN A 17 -15.47 -26.31 0.60
N PHE A 18 -14.17 -26.40 0.30
CA PHE A 18 -13.43 -25.31 -0.32
C PHE A 18 -13.98 -25.14 -1.73
N ALA A 19 -15.06 -24.38 -1.87
CA ALA A 19 -15.42 -23.82 -3.16
C ALA A 19 -14.30 -22.85 -3.56
N GLN A 20 -13.75 -23.00 -4.77
CA GLN A 20 -12.93 -21.95 -5.36
C GLN A 20 -13.74 -20.65 -5.31
N PRO A 21 -13.15 -19.51 -4.91
CA PRO A 21 -13.87 -18.25 -4.91
C PRO A 21 -14.39 -18.00 -6.34
N LEU A 22 -15.71 -17.87 -6.46
CA LEU A 22 -16.35 -17.43 -7.69
C LEU A 22 -15.75 -16.07 -8.04
N VAL A 23 -14.89 -16.03 -9.06
CA VAL A 23 -14.37 -14.78 -9.57
C VAL A 23 -15.55 -14.02 -10.18
N ASN A 24 -15.88 -12.86 -9.60
CA ASN A 24 -16.95 -12.02 -10.10
C ASN A 24 -16.48 -11.32 -11.38
N GLU A 25 -17.35 -11.26 -12.40
CA GLU A 25 -17.09 -10.56 -13.66
C GLU A 25 -16.62 -9.11 -13.44
N SER A 26 -17.15 -8.43 -12.41
CA SER A 26 -16.72 -7.08 -12.05
C SER A 26 -15.25 -7.01 -11.61
N ASP A 27 -14.76 -8.03 -10.90
CA ASP A 27 -13.36 -8.08 -10.44
C ASP A 27 -12.41 -8.42 -11.59
N VAL A 28 -12.85 -9.23 -12.56
CA VAL A 28 -12.11 -9.49 -13.81
C VAL A 28 -12.01 -8.22 -14.64
N LEU A 29 -13.12 -7.52 -14.86
CA LEU A 29 -13.16 -6.33 -15.71
C LEU A 29 -12.32 -5.19 -15.12
N ARG A 30 -12.27 -5.08 -13.78
CA ARG A 30 -11.42 -4.12 -13.09
C ARG A 30 -9.95 -4.55 -13.07
N GLY A 31 -9.66 -5.80 -12.72
CA GLY A 31 -8.30 -6.32 -12.57
C GLY A 31 -7.57 -6.70 -13.86
N SER A 32 -8.16 -6.44 -15.03
CA SER A 32 -7.54 -6.76 -16.32
C SER A 32 -7.47 -5.56 -17.28
N LEU A 33 -6.38 -5.49 -18.03
CA LEU A 33 -6.20 -4.60 -19.18
C LEU A 33 -6.76 -5.26 -20.44
N ASN A 34 -8.08 -5.18 -20.62
CA ASN A 34 -8.77 -5.69 -21.81
C ASN A 34 -8.69 -4.73 -23.02
N GLU A 35 -9.20 -5.17 -24.17
CA GLU A 35 -9.17 -4.43 -25.45
C GLU A 35 -9.81 -3.03 -25.43
N ASN A 36 -10.67 -2.74 -24.43
CA ASN A 36 -11.36 -1.47 -24.27
C ASN A 36 -10.62 -0.48 -23.36
N ARG A 37 -9.50 -0.88 -22.74
CA ARG A 37 -8.69 -0.01 -21.85
C ARG A 37 -7.17 -0.12 -22.02
N ASP A 38 -6.67 -1.09 -22.78
CA ASP A 38 -5.24 -1.29 -23.05
C ASP A 38 -4.74 -0.53 -24.29
N TRP A 39 -5.65 0.16 -25.00
CA TRP A 39 -5.33 0.92 -26.21
C TRP A 39 -4.98 2.38 -25.95
N PHE A 40 -5.19 2.87 -24.73
CA PHE A 40 -4.85 4.22 -24.33
C PHE A 40 -4.12 4.25 -22.99
N ASP A 41 -3.38 5.33 -22.84
CA ASP A 41 -2.53 5.61 -21.71
C ASP A 41 -2.87 7.00 -21.19
N ILE A 42 -3.44 7.08 -19.99
CA ILE A 42 -3.87 8.36 -19.40
C ILE A 42 -2.63 9.06 -18.86
N LYS A 43 -2.39 10.28 -19.34
CA LYS A 43 -1.25 11.12 -18.96
C LYS A 43 -1.59 12.11 -17.86
N LYS A 44 -2.86 12.51 -17.74
CA LYS A 44 -3.30 13.44 -16.68
C LYS A 44 -4.76 13.29 -16.33
N TYR A 45 -5.09 13.40 -15.05
CA TYR A 45 -6.45 13.64 -14.56
C TYR A 45 -6.66 15.11 -14.16
N VAL A 46 -7.83 15.66 -14.47
CA VAL A 46 -8.35 16.90 -13.88
C VAL A 46 -9.72 16.60 -13.33
N ILE A 47 -9.87 16.68 -12.01
CA ILE A 47 -11.07 16.26 -11.29
C ILE A 47 -11.65 17.49 -10.59
N ASP A 48 -12.88 17.85 -10.94
CA ASP A 48 -13.69 18.82 -10.22
C ASP A 48 -14.82 18.08 -9.50
N VAL A 49 -14.98 18.31 -8.19
CA VAL A 49 -16.03 17.68 -7.39
C VAL A 49 -16.68 18.67 -6.43
N THR A 50 -18.00 18.57 -6.31
CA THR A 50 -18.83 19.36 -5.38
C THR A 50 -19.61 18.40 -4.50
N PRO A 51 -19.11 18.07 -3.29
CA PRO A 51 -19.84 17.25 -2.35
C PRO A 51 -20.90 18.04 -1.60
N ASN A 52 -22.04 17.40 -1.36
CA ASN A 52 -23.11 17.88 -0.50
C ASN A 52 -23.24 16.95 0.71
N TYR A 53 -22.87 17.47 1.87
CA TYR A 53 -22.89 16.72 3.12
C TYR A 53 -24.30 16.24 3.53
N GLU A 54 -25.30 17.11 3.44
CA GLU A 54 -26.66 16.80 3.92
C GLU A 54 -27.35 15.77 3.02
N ALA A 55 -27.17 15.91 1.70
CA ALA A 55 -27.71 14.98 0.72
C ALA A 55 -26.85 13.73 0.52
N LYS A 56 -25.64 13.69 1.11
CA LYS A 56 -24.59 12.69 0.88
C LYS A 56 -24.35 12.42 -0.60
N SER A 57 -24.38 13.47 -1.41
CA SER A 57 -24.32 13.39 -2.87
C SER A 57 -23.11 14.15 -3.41
N ILE A 58 -22.70 13.82 -4.62
CA ILE A 58 -21.66 14.53 -5.35
C ILE A 58 -22.14 14.91 -6.76
N VAL A 59 -21.61 16.02 -7.25
CA VAL A 59 -21.62 16.39 -8.68
C VAL A 59 -20.19 16.61 -9.08
N GLY A 60 -19.76 16.05 -10.20
CA GLY A 60 -18.38 16.17 -10.62
C GLY A 60 -18.18 16.16 -12.12
N VAL A 61 -16.98 16.57 -12.50
CA VAL A 61 -16.46 16.52 -13.86
C VAL A 61 -15.05 15.95 -13.78
N VAL A 62 -14.76 14.93 -14.58
CA VAL A 62 -13.40 14.45 -14.77
C VAL A 62 -13.00 14.68 -16.21
N SER A 63 -11.83 15.28 -16.40
CA SER A 63 -11.19 15.36 -17.70
C SER A 63 -9.89 14.57 -17.72
N TRP A 64 -9.65 13.88 -18.83
CA TRP A 64 -8.43 13.12 -19.09
C TRP A 64 -7.63 13.80 -20.20
N LYS A 65 -6.31 13.77 -20.07
CA LYS A 65 -5.40 13.82 -21.20
C LYS A 65 -4.86 12.41 -21.40
N ALA A 66 -4.96 11.85 -22.60
CA ALA A 66 -4.52 10.50 -22.89
C ALA A 66 -3.77 10.40 -24.23
N LEU A 67 -2.96 9.36 -24.37
CA LEU A 67 -2.24 8.98 -25.58
C LEU A 67 -2.82 7.67 -26.11
N ALA A 68 -3.17 7.62 -27.40
CA ALA A 68 -3.55 6.36 -28.04
C ALA A 68 -2.29 5.52 -28.32
N VAL A 69 -2.21 4.29 -27.78
CA VAL A 69 -1.08 3.36 -27.99
C VAL A 69 -1.37 2.30 -29.05
N LYS A 70 -2.65 2.03 -29.36
CA LYS A 70 -3.11 1.23 -30.51
C LYS A 70 -4.54 1.64 -30.90
N PRO A 71 -5.06 1.29 -32.09
CA PRO A 71 -6.42 1.65 -32.48
C PRO A 71 -7.47 0.87 -31.70
N SER A 72 -8.59 1.52 -31.37
CA SER A 72 -9.81 0.89 -30.85
C SER A 72 -11.03 1.71 -31.24
N LYS A 73 -12.21 1.09 -31.10
CA LYS A 73 -13.52 1.71 -31.33
C LYS A 73 -14.34 1.88 -30.06
N GLN A 74 -13.82 1.45 -28.91
CA GLN A 74 -14.53 1.49 -27.65
C GLN A 74 -13.59 1.91 -26.52
N ILE A 75 -14.13 2.62 -25.55
CA ILE A 75 -13.42 3.02 -24.34
C ILE A 75 -14.21 2.58 -23.11
N GLN A 76 -13.56 1.82 -22.25
CA GLN A 76 -14.09 1.44 -20.94
C GLN A 76 -13.77 2.54 -19.93
N ILE A 77 -14.81 3.02 -19.24
CA ILE A 77 -14.72 3.98 -18.14
C ILE A 77 -15.35 3.31 -16.92
N ASP A 78 -14.61 3.23 -15.82
CA ASP A 78 -15.11 2.66 -14.58
C ASP A 78 -15.74 3.77 -13.72
N LEU A 79 -17.00 3.58 -13.32
CA LEU A 79 -17.71 4.41 -12.34
C LEU A 79 -18.76 3.55 -11.65
N GLN A 80 -18.61 3.32 -10.35
CA GLN A 80 -19.49 2.40 -9.63
C GLN A 80 -20.90 2.96 -9.48
N SER A 81 -21.88 2.06 -9.53
CA SER A 81 -23.25 2.40 -9.18
C SER A 81 -23.36 2.71 -7.67
N PRO A 82 -24.22 3.65 -7.25
CA PRO A 82 -25.31 4.25 -8.02
C PRO A 82 -24.98 5.63 -8.61
N LEU A 83 -23.70 5.97 -8.80
CA LEU A 83 -23.34 7.19 -9.54
C LEU A 83 -23.77 7.10 -11.01
N VAL A 84 -24.20 8.22 -11.57
CA VAL A 84 -24.74 8.36 -12.91
C VAL A 84 -23.72 9.09 -13.78
N VAL A 85 -23.41 8.53 -14.95
CA VAL A 85 -22.70 9.27 -16.01
C VAL A 85 -23.72 10.05 -16.82
N ASP A 86 -23.63 11.37 -16.84
CA ASP A 86 -24.54 12.26 -17.57
C ASP A 86 -24.16 12.38 -19.04
N SER A 87 -22.86 12.55 -19.30
CA SER A 87 -22.32 12.66 -20.65
C SER A 87 -20.83 12.40 -20.69
N ILE A 88 -20.38 11.91 -21.85
CA ILE A 88 -18.98 11.68 -22.19
C ILE A 88 -18.68 12.48 -23.46
N LEU A 89 -17.73 13.39 -23.38
CA LEU A 89 -17.30 14.23 -24.49
C LEU A 89 -15.88 13.85 -24.90
N LEU A 90 -15.69 13.51 -26.18
CA LEU A 90 -14.40 13.20 -26.78
C LEU A 90 -13.80 14.43 -27.46
N TRP A 91 -12.58 14.77 -27.05
CA TRP A 91 -11.69 15.71 -27.71
C TRP A 91 -10.69 14.92 -28.53
N ALA A 92 -11.05 14.60 -29.78
CA ALA A 92 -10.33 13.61 -30.57
C ALA A 92 -8.87 13.97 -30.84
N ASN A 93 -8.53 15.27 -30.94
CA ASN A 93 -7.17 15.75 -31.07
C ASN A 93 -6.98 17.03 -30.25
N LEU A 94 -6.19 16.96 -29.18
CA LEU A 94 -5.96 18.11 -28.29
C LEU A 94 -5.14 19.25 -28.92
N LYS A 95 -4.50 19.03 -30.07
CA LYS A 95 -3.78 20.08 -30.80
C LYS A 95 -4.69 20.93 -31.69
N ASP A 96 -5.70 20.31 -32.30
CA ASP A 96 -6.46 20.92 -33.41
C ASP A 96 -7.98 20.97 -33.18
N SER A 97 -8.51 20.23 -32.21
CA SER A 97 -9.97 20.19 -31.96
C SER A 97 -10.40 21.27 -30.99
N LEU A 98 -11.09 22.30 -31.51
CA LEU A 98 -11.82 23.28 -30.69
C LEU A 98 -13.21 22.80 -30.28
N THR A 99 -13.65 21.65 -30.81
CA THR A 99 -14.97 21.06 -30.54
C THR A 99 -14.84 19.65 -30.02
N SER A 100 -15.76 19.27 -29.15
CA SER A 100 -15.88 17.91 -28.63
C SER A 100 -17.03 17.16 -29.30
N ILE A 101 -16.93 15.84 -29.31
CA ILE A 101 -17.96 14.93 -29.83
C ILE A 101 -18.61 14.24 -28.64
N ARG A 102 -19.93 14.34 -28.50
CA ARG A 102 -20.66 13.59 -27.46
C ARG A 102 -20.72 12.12 -27.86
N LEU A 103 -20.16 11.24 -27.05
CA LEU A 103 -20.16 9.81 -27.29
C LEU A 103 -21.45 9.16 -26.82
N GLN A 104 -21.92 8.18 -27.58
CA GLN A 104 -22.92 7.22 -27.09
C GLN A 104 -22.22 6.17 -26.24
N PHE A 105 -22.87 5.73 -25.17
CA PHE A 105 -22.33 4.68 -24.30
C PHE A 105 -23.46 3.79 -23.78
N SER A 106 -23.13 2.52 -23.55
CA SER A 106 -23.94 1.62 -22.74
C SER A 106 -23.34 1.55 -21.34
N ARG A 107 -24.17 1.21 -20.35
CA ARG A 107 -23.74 1.02 -18.97
C ARG A 107 -24.17 -0.35 -18.50
N SER A 108 -23.22 -1.11 -17.96
CA SER A 108 -23.46 -2.41 -17.32
C SER A 108 -22.58 -2.50 -16.08
N ASN A 109 -23.15 -2.94 -14.95
CA ASN A 109 -22.47 -2.99 -13.66
C ASN A 109 -21.84 -1.63 -13.27
N ASN A 110 -20.52 -1.60 -13.09
CA ASN A 110 -19.73 -0.43 -12.71
C ASN A 110 -19.00 0.21 -13.91
N ILE A 111 -19.43 -0.11 -15.13
CA ILE A 111 -18.69 0.23 -16.36
C ILE A 111 -19.59 0.97 -17.34
N ALA A 112 -19.08 2.06 -17.88
CA ALA A 112 -19.59 2.72 -19.08
C ALA A 112 -18.68 2.38 -20.27
N LEU A 113 -19.28 1.84 -21.34
CA LEU A 113 -18.59 1.47 -22.57
C LEU A 113 -18.97 2.45 -23.68
N ALA A 114 -18.14 3.47 -23.90
CA ALA A 114 -18.41 4.51 -24.87
C ALA A 114 -17.88 4.14 -26.26
N GLN A 115 -18.66 4.45 -27.29
CA GLN A 115 -18.37 4.12 -28.68
C GLN A 115 -17.60 5.26 -29.36
N ILE A 116 -16.58 4.91 -30.13
CA ILE A 116 -15.74 5.83 -30.91
C ILE A 116 -15.89 5.45 -32.39
N ASP A 117 -16.62 6.26 -33.15
CA ASP A 117 -16.94 5.98 -34.56
C ASP A 117 -15.69 5.94 -35.45
N LYS A 118 -14.75 6.85 -35.18
CA LYS A 118 -13.46 6.95 -35.88
C LYS A 118 -12.32 6.71 -34.91
N ALA A 119 -11.63 5.58 -35.08
CA ALA A 119 -10.49 5.21 -34.25
C ALA A 119 -9.44 6.34 -34.20
N ILE A 120 -8.90 6.55 -33.00
CA ILE A 120 -7.84 7.54 -32.77
C ILE A 120 -6.51 6.95 -33.23
N PRO A 121 -5.74 7.64 -34.10
CA PRO A 121 -4.44 7.15 -34.55
C PRO A 121 -3.47 6.91 -33.40
N LYS A 122 -2.68 5.83 -33.49
CA LYS A 122 -1.59 5.57 -32.54
C LYS A 122 -0.64 6.78 -32.48
N GLY A 123 -0.24 7.16 -31.27
CA GLY A 123 0.61 8.31 -30.99
C GLY A 123 -0.13 9.65 -30.90
N GLN A 124 -1.45 9.68 -31.16
CA GLN A 124 -2.25 10.89 -31.04
C GLN A 124 -2.70 11.12 -29.60
N GLN A 125 -2.59 12.37 -29.15
CA GLN A 125 -3.15 12.81 -27.87
C GLN A 125 -4.62 13.18 -28.05
N PHE A 126 -5.46 12.68 -27.15
CA PHE A 126 -6.87 12.96 -27.10
C PHE A 126 -7.29 13.24 -25.65
N GLY A 127 -8.50 13.75 -25.47
CA GLY A 127 -9.08 13.96 -24.15
C GLY A 127 -10.49 13.41 -24.04
N LEU A 128 -10.88 13.08 -22.82
CA LEU A 128 -12.27 12.82 -22.46
C LEU A 128 -12.70 13.79 -21.38
N THR A 129 -13.93 14.27 -21.44
CA THR A 129 -14.58 15.01 -20.35
C THR A 129 -15.85 14.28 -19.98
N ILE A 130 -15.98 13.89 -18.72
CA ILE A 130 -17.05 13.04 -18.21
C ILE A 130 -17.77 13.80 -17.11
N PHE A 131 -19.06 14.05 -17.31
CA PHE A 131 -19.95 14.67 -16.32
C PHE A 131 -20.70 13.58 -15.59
N TYR A 132 -20.75 13.67 -14.26
CA TYR A 132 -21.39 12.66 -13.44
C TYR A 132 -21.96 13.25 -12.15
N HIS A 133 -22.93 12.56 -11.57
CA HIS A 133 -23.49 12.93 -10.27
C HIS A 133 -24.11 11.73 -9.56
N GLY A 134 -24.54 11.91 -8.32
CA GLY A 134 -25.37 10.96 -7.59
C GLY A 134 -25.00 10.85 -6.12
N VAL A 135 -25.55 9.83 -5.46
CA VAL A 135 -25.24 9.48 -4.07
C VAL A 135 -24.21 8.34 -4.10
N PRO A 136 -22.91 8.61 -3.92
CA PRO A 136 -21.91 7.54 -3.94
C PRO A 136 -22.15 6.57 -2.78
N LYS A 137 -21.56 5.37 -2.87
CA LYS A 137 -21.51 4.43 -1.75
C LYS A 137 -20.89 5.13 -0.54
N GLU A 138 -21.54 5.02 0.61
CA GLU A 138 -21.01 5.49 1.89
C GLU A 138 -20.09 4.43 2.51
N ALA A 139 -18.92 4.84 2.98
CA ALA A 139 -18.03 4.01 3.78
C ALA A 139 -18.47 4.10 5.25
N THR A 140 -18.92 2.97 5.79
CA THR A 140 -19.45 2.86 7.15
C THR A 140 -18.39 2.55 8.20
N ARG A 141 -17.35 1.80 7.82
CA ARG A 141 -16.22 1.38 8.67
C ARG A 141 -14.87 1.62 7.96
N PRO A 142 -14.58 2.83 7.48
CA PRO A 142 -13.34 3.11 6.78
C PRO A 142 -12.13 2.94 7.73
N PRO A 143 -10.98 2.44 7.23
CA PRO A 143 -10.70 2.10 5.84
C PRO A 143 -11.11 0.67 5.42
N TRP A 144 -11.73 -0.12 6.30
CA TRP A 144 -12.09 -1.53 6.04
C TRP A 144 -13.28 -1.71 5.09
N ASP A 145 -13.96 -0.62 4.75
CA ASP A 145 -14.85 -0.51 3.60
C ASP A 145 -14.57 0.78 2.82
N GLY A 146 -14.81 0.72 1.51
CA GLY A 146 -14.62 1.87 0.62
C GLY A 146 -15.91 2.64 0.34
N GLY A 147 -15.74 3.90 -0.05
CA GLY A 147 -16.80 4.86 -0.33
C GLY A 147 -16.51 6.25 0.22
N TRP A 148 -17.47 7.15 0.06
CA TRP A 148 -17.43 8.46 0.70
C TRP A 148 -17.68 8.35 2.19
N ILE A 149 -16.94 9.13 2.95
CA ILE A 149 -17.04 9.24 4.39
C ILE A 149 -17.75 10.55 4.71
N TRP A 150 -18.91 10.45 5.37
CA TRP A 150 -19.75 11.61 5.72
C TRP A 150 -19.84 11.76 7.25
N LYS A 151 -18.77 12.23 7.91
CA LYS A 151 -18.73 12.42 9.36
C LYS A 151 -18.92 13.88 9.78
N LYS A 152 -19.04 14.10 11.08
CA LYS A 152 -18.90 15.42 11.71
C LYS A 152 -17.68 15.43 12.60
N ASP A 153 -17.05 16.60 12.72
CA ASP A 153 -16.08 16.83 13.78
C ASP A 153 -16.76 17.03 15.15
N SER A 154 -15.95 17.27 16.18
CA SER A 154 -16.42 17.49 17.56
C SER A 154 -17.25 18.77 17.72
N ASN A 155 -17.18 19.71 16.78
CA ASN A 155 -17.97 20.94 16.75
C ASN A 155 -19.23 20.81 15.88
N GLY A 156 -19.50 19.64 15.32
CA GLY A 156 -20.66 19.37 14.48
C GLY A 156 -20.51 19.83 13.02
N GLN A 157 -19.33 20.27 12.60
CA GLN A 157 -19.05 20.66 11.22
C GLN A 157 -18.85 19.42 10.34
N PRO A 158 -19.24 19.46 9.05
CA PRO A 158 -18.94 18.39 8.10
C PRO A 158 -17.46 18.04 8.08
N TRP A 159 -17.16 16.76 8.15
CA TRP A 159 -15.83 16.20 8.00
C TRP A 159 -15.89 15.02 7.04
N MET A 160 -15.40 15.24 5.83
CA MET A 160 -15.61 14.38 4.67
C MET A 160 -14.31 13.98 4.03
N SER A 161 -14.25 12.74 3.56
CA SER A 161 -13.15 12.21 2.75
C SER A 161 -13.64 10.98 1.99
N VAL A 162 -12.72 10.26 1.33
CA VAL A 162 -13.01 9.02 0.61
C VAL A 162 -12.00 7.96 1.05
N ALA A 163 -12.47 6.72 1.21
CA ALA A 163 -11.60 5.54 1.28
C ALA A 163 -11.86 4.70 0.02
N CYS A 164 -10.83 4.39 -0.76
CA CYS A 164 -11.03 3.64 -2.00
C CYS A 164 -9.91 2.65 -2.37
N GLN A 165 -8.86 2.49 -1.56
CA GLN A 165 -7.94 1.36 -1.71
C GLN A 165 -8.73 0.03 -1.66
N GLY A 166 -8.37 -0.94 -2.48
CA GLY A 166 -9.10 -2.21 -2.64
C GLY A 166 -10.44 -2.10 -3.39
N LEU A 167 -11.35 -1.18 -3.00
CA LEU A 167 -12.67 -1.00 -3.66
C LEU A 167 -12.58 -0.30 -5.03
N GLY A 168 -11.60 0.57 -5.21
CA GLY A 168 -11.32 1.30 -6.44
C GLY A 168 -11.79 2.75 -6.44
N ALA A 169 -11.00 3.61 -7.08
CA ALA A 169 -11.28 5.04 -7.23
C ALA A 169 -12.60 5.32 -7.97
N SER A 170 -13.05 4.37 -8.79
CA SER A 170 -14.35 4.42 -9.48
C SER A 170 -15.55 4.50 -8.52
N VAL A 171 -15.37 4.28 -7.21
CA VAL A 171 -16.43 4.51 -6.21
C VAL A 171 -16.84 5.99 -6.11
N TRP A 172 -15.98 6.92 -6.55
CA TRP A 172 -16.27 8.35 -6.43
C TRP A 172 -16.01 9.20 -7.67
N TYR A 173 -15.18 8.77 -8.63
CA TYR A 173 -14.99 9.49 -9.89
C TYR A 173 -14.72 8.55 -11.06
N PRO A 174 -15.12 8.92 -12.29
CA PRO A 174 -14.88 8.09 -13.47
C PRO A 174 -13.39 8.05 -13.84
N CYS A 175 -12.81 6.85 -13.94
CA CYS A 175 -11.40 6.63 -14.22
C CYS A 175 -11.13 5.33 -15.00
N LYS A 176 -9.85 5.08 -15.32
CA LYS A 176 -9.35 3.75 -15.63
C LYS A 176 -8.92 3.11 -14.31
N ASP A 177 -9.84 2.38 -13.69
CA ASP A 177 -9.67 1.85 -12.33
C ASP A 177 -8.86 0.56 -12.35
N HIS A 178 -7.56 0.68 -12.61
CA HIS A 178 -6.61 -0.43 -12.65
C HIS A 178 -5.37 -0.08 -11.84
N GLN A 179 -4.81 -1.06 -11.12
CA GLN A 179 -3.66 -0.87 -10.22
C GLN A 179 -2.47 -0.18 -10.91
N SER A 180 -2.22 -0.52 -12.18
CA SER A 180 -1.11 0.03 -12.97
C SER A 180 -1.37 1.40 -13.62
N ASP A 181 -2.53 2.03 -13.44
CA ASP A 181 -2.85 3.33 -14.07
C ASP A 181 -2.27 4.48 -13.22
N GLU A 182 -1.09 4.97 -13.63
CA GLU A 182 -0.37 6.07 -12.96
C GLU A 182 -0.01 7.17 -13.97
N PRO A 183 -0.84 8.21 -14.12
CA PRO A 183 -0.62 9.24 -15.12
C PRO A 183 0.63 10.07 -14.84
N GLU A 184 1.57 10.08 -15.79
CA GLU A 184 2.91 10.63 -15.55
C GLU A 184 2.99 12.16 -15.56
N GLU A 185 1.94 12.85 -16.02
CA GLU A 185 1.80 14.30 -15.87
C GLU A 185 0.94 14.69 -14.65
N GLY A 186 0.71 13.72 -13.76
CA GLY A 186 0.06 13.87 -12.47
C GLY A 186 -1.44 14.13 -12.54
N ALA A 187 -1.96 14.84 -11.53
CA ALA A 187 -3.39 15.10 -11.39
C ALA A 187 -3.66 16.48 -10.79
N VAL A 188 -4.83 17.03 -11.12
CA VAL A 188 -5.39 18.23 -10.46
C VAL A 188 -6.71 17.85 -9.82
N LEU A 189 -6.84 18.08 -8.51
CA LEU A 189 -8.09 17.93 -7.78
C LEU A 189 -8.61 19.30 -7.35
N SER A 190 -9.86 19.58 -7.71
CA SER A 190 -10.58 20.80 -7.43
C SER A 190 -11.86 20.51 -6.67
N MET A 191 -11.97 21.03 -5.46
CA MET A 191 -13.08 20.76 -4.55
C MET A 191 -13.86 22.05 -4.29
N GLN A 192 -15.18 21.97 -4.43
CA GLN A 192 -16.07 23.09 -4.15
C GLN A 192 -16.84 22.83 -2.85
N VAL A 193 -16.69 23.71 -1.86
CA VAL A 193 -17.32 23.57 -0.53
C VAL A 193 -18.14 24.82 -0.18
N PRO A 194 -19.27 24.67 0.55
CA PRO A 194 -20.14 25.81 0.86
C PRO A 194 -19.44 26.92 1.67
N LYS A 195 -19.67 28.19 1.30
CA LYS A 195 -19.09 29.38 1.98
C LYS A 195 -19.69 29.69 3.34
N ASP A 196 -20.92 29.27 3.56
CA ASP A 196 -21.64 29.44 4.84
C ASP A 196 -21.12 28.49 5.93
N LYS A 197 -20.27 27.53 5.56
CA LYS A 197 -19.54 26.66 6.49
C LYS A 197 -18.05 27.03 6.52
N ASN A 198 -17.41 26.89 7.68
CA ASN A 198 -15.97 27.13 7.84
C ASN A 198 -15.17 25.90 7.38
N LEU A 199 -15.26 25.56 6.09
CA LEU A 199 -14.61 24.38 5.52
C LEU A 199 -13.40 24.76 4.67
N ILE A 200 -12.32 24.00 4.85
CA ILE A 200 -11.14 23.98 3.99
C ILE A 200 -11.09 22.61 3.33
N ALA A 201 -10.71 22.58 2.05
CA ALA A 201 -10.50 21.34 1.31
C ALA A 201 -9.03 21.17 0.93
N ILE A 202 -8.47 20.02 1.30
CA ILE A 202 -7.08 19.62 1.08
C ILE A 202 -7.06 18.45 0.10
N GLY A 203 -6.11 18.47 -0.83
CA GLY A 203 -5.83 17.38 -1.76
C GLY A 203 -4.32 17.12 -1.84
N ASN A 204 -3.95 16.16 -2.68
CA ASN A 204 -2.57 15.74 -2.87
C ASN A 204 -1.68 16.82 -3.52
N GLY A 205 -0.39 16.78 -3.20
CA GLY A 205 0.63 17.68 -3.72
C GLY A 205 0.49 19.12 -3.23
N ARG A 206 0.60 20.08 -4.15
CA ARG A 206 0.67 21.52 -3.81
C ARG A 206 -0.61 22.25 -4.15
N LYS A 207 -1.04 23.14 -3.25
CA LYS A 207 -2.14 24.07 -3.53
C LYS A 207 -1.75 24.99 -4.68
N ILE A 208 -2.59 25.05 -5.71
CA ILE A 208 -2.41 25.98 -6.83
C ILE A 208 -3.30 27.22 -6.66
N PRO A 209 -2.94 28.37 -7.26
CA PRO A 209 -3.76 29.57 -7.19
C PRO A 209 -5.17 29.33 -7.69
N GLU A 210 -6.16 29.79 -6.93
CA GLU A 210 -7.56 29.70 -7.32
C GLU A 210 -7.81 30.59 -8.54
N GLN A 211 -8.47 30.07 -9.56
CA GLN A 211 -8.93 30.91 -10.67
C GLN A 211 -9.93 31.93 -10.11
N LYS A 212 -9.76 33.21 -10.45
CA LYS A 212 -10.60 34.32 -9.95
C LYS A 212 -12.09 34.18 -10.28
N TRP A 213 -12.46 33.27 -11.18
CA TRP A 213 -13.82 33.01 -11.58
C TRP A 213 -14.32 31.70 -10.94
N SER A 214 -15.35 31.82 -10.09
CA SER A 214 -16.18 30.69 -9.68
C SER A 214 -17.57 30.88 -10.30
N PRO A 215 -18.09 29.89 -11.04
CA PRO A 215 -19.44 29.95 -11.59
C PRO A 215 -20.50 30.04 -10.48
N ASN A 216 -20.21 29.52 -9.29
CA ASN A 216 -21.12 29.54 -8.15
C ASN A 216 -20.55 30.35 -6.98
N LYS A 217 -21.10 31.54 -6.75
CA LYS A 217 -20.66 32.45 -5.67
C LYS A 217 -20.88 31.89 -4.27
N ALA A 218 -21.71 30.86 -4.09
CA ALA A 218 -22.00 30.23 -2.80
C ALA A 218 -20.91 29.23 -2.33
N TYR A 219 -19.92 28.92 -3.17
CA TYR A 219 -18.87 27.93 -2.87
C TYR A 219 -17.47 28.53 -2.89
N ASN A 220 -16.63 28.09 -1.98
CA ASN A 220 -15.17 28.23 -2.06
C ASN A 220 -14.61 27.09 -2.91
N LYS A 221 -13.62 27.39 -3.77
CA LYS A 221 -12.95 26.39 -4.59
C LYS A 221 -11.52 26.22 -4.09
N PHE A 222 -11.11 24.99 -3.80
CA PHE A 222 -9.73 24.66 -3.45
C PHE A 222 -9.15 23.74 -4.52
N SER A 223 -8.00 24.11 -5.09
CA SER A 223 -7.34 23.34 -6.14
C SER A 223 -5.96 22.89 -5.69
N TRP A 224 -5.67 21.62 -5.90
CA TRP A 224 -4.41 20.96 -5.54
C TRP A 224 -3.85 20.20 -6.74
N GLN A 225 -2.54 20.18 -6.89
CA GLN A 225 -1.86 19.56 -8.01
C GLN A 225 -0.73 18.65 -7.54
N VAL A 226 -0.72 17.45 -8.12
CA VAL A 226 0.41 16.52 -8.15
C VAL A 226 1.03 16.59 -9.54
N THR A 227 2.35 16.62 -9.59
CA THR A 227 3.16 16.73 -10.81
C THR A 227 3.91 15.44 -11.14
N ASN A 228 4.18 14.59 -10.14
CA ASN A 228 4.71 13.25 -10.34
C ASN A 228 3.61 12.25 -10.71
N PRO A 229 3.97 11.03 -11.20
CA PRO A 229 3.02 9.93 -11.37
C PRO A 229 2.25 9.65 -10.09
N ILE A 230 0.96 9.31 -10.20
CA ILE A 230 0.09 9.08 -9.05
C ILE A 230 -0.96 8.02 -9.37
N ASN A 231 -1.13 7.07 -8.46
CA ASN A 231 -2.19 6.07 -8.55
C ASN A 231 -3.59 6.68 -8.38
N ASN A 232 -4.58 6.15 -9.06
CA ASN A 232 -5.96 6.63 -8.99
C ASN A 232 -6.54 6.62 -7.55
N TYR A 233 -6.24 5.61 -6.73
CA TYR A 233 -6.78 5.52 -5.37
C TYR A 233 -6.16 6.57 -4.42
N ASN A 234 -4.99 7.10 -4.77
CA ASN A 234 -4.28 8.10 -3.97
C ASN A 234 -4.88 9.50 -4.08
N ILE A 235 -5.66 9.79 -5.14
CA ILE A 235 -6.26 11.11 -5.35
C ILE A 235 -7.47 11.26 -4.43
N ILE A 236 -7.33 12.01 -3.34
CA ILE A 236 -8.35 12.02 -2.28
C ILE A 236 -8.66 13.43 -1.78
N PRO A 237 -9.96 13.77 -1.64
CA PRO A 237 -10.36 14.99 -0.97
C PRO A 237 -10.36 14.81 0.56
N TYR A 238 -9.88 15.80 1.28
CA TYR A 238 -10.11 15.96 2.72
C TYR A 238 -10.78 17.29 2.98
N ILE A 239 -11.99 17.26 3.56
CA ILE A 239 -12.82 18.45 3.74
C ILE A 239 -13.26 18.54 5.19
N GLY A 240 -12.97 19.65 5.85
CA GLY A 240 -13.29 19.86 7.26
C GLY A 240 -12.94 21.26 7.74
N ASP A 241 -13.19 21.56 9.02
CA ASP A 241 -12.70 22.79 9.67
C ASP A 241 -11.20 22.67 9.98
N TYR A 242 -10.40 22.62 8.93
CA TYR A 242 -8.95 22.47 9.05
C TYR A 242 -8.27 23.79 9.44
N VAL A 243 -7.17 23.64 10.15
CA VAL A 243 -6.09 24.62 10.26
C VAL A 243 -4.79 23.95 9.85
N GLY A 244 -3.79 24.72 9.46
CA GLY A 244 -2.51 24.15 9.06
C GLY A 244 -1.32 25.05 9.32
N TRP A 245 -0.15 24.41 9.35
CA TRP A 245 1.15 25.05 9.45
C TRP A 245 2.14 24.34 8.53
N LYS A 246 3.29 24.99 8.32
CA LYS A 246 4.36 24.48 7.45
C LYS A 246 5.67 24.41 8.20
N GLU A 247 6.52 23.50 7.77
CA GLU A 247 7.92 23.45 8.14
C GLU A 247 8.77 23.09 6.92
N THR A 248 10.09 23.24 7.06
CA THR A 248 11.05 22.85 6.05
C THR A 248 11.98 21.80 6.64
N TYR A 249 12.03 20.63 6.01
CA TYR A 249 12.94 19.55 6.37
C TYR A 249 14.16 19.58 5.45
N LYS A 250 15.36 19.40 6.01
CA LYS A 250 16.62 19.38 5.26
C LYS A 250 16.90 17.97 4.77
N GLY A 251 16.20 17.54 3.74
CA GLY A 251 16.33 16.19 3.21
C GLY A 251 17.51 16.01 2.24
N LEU A 252 17.71 14.76 1.82
CA LEU A 252 18.86 14.36 0.99
C LEU A 252 18.91 15.02 -0.41
N LYS A 253 17.78 15.50 -0.94
CA LYS A 253 17.71 16.26 -2.21
C LYS A 253 17.62 17.78 -2.00
N GLY A 254 17.76 18.26 -0.77
CA GLY A 254 17.65 19.67 -0.41
C GLY A 254 16.47 19.92 0.53
N ASN A 255 15.98 21.16 0.54
CA ASN A 255 14.85 21.52 1.39
C ASN A 255 13.55 20.89 0.87
N LEU A 256 12.91 20.07 1.70
CA LEU A 256 11.58 19.52 1.50
C LEU A 256 10.56 20.38 2.25
N ASP A 257 9.51 20.81 1.54
CA ASP A 257 8.37 21.48 2.16
C ASP A 257 7.45 20.45 2.81
N ILE A 258 7.14 20.67 4.08
CA ILE A 258 6.19 19.87 4.83
C ILE A 258 5.00 20.75 5.21
N SER A 259 3.79 20.24 5.01
CA SER A 259 2.55 20.90 5.47
C SER A 259 1.71 19.97 6.33
N TYR A 260 1.09 20.53 7.36
CA TYR A 260 0.22 19.80 8.26
C TYR A 260 -1.18 20.39 8.20
N TRP A 261 -2.19 19.53 8.13
CA TRP A 261 -3.60 19.94 8.10
C TRP A 261 -4.39 19.13 9.11
N VAL A 262 -4.91 19.79 10.14
CA VAL A 262 -5.66 19.12 11.22
C VAL A 262 -6.93 19.88 11.56
N LEU A 263 -7.91 19.19 12.13
CA LEU A 263 -9.12 19.83 12.62
C LEU A 263 -8.73 20.88 13.68
N ARG A 264 -9.38 22.04 13.61
CA ARG A 264 -9.09 23.19 14.48
C ARG A 264 -9.01 22.83 15.96
N ALA A 265 -9.94 22.00 16.42
CA ALA A 265 -10.05 21.56 17.81
C ALA A 265 -8.88 20.68 18.29
N ASP A 266 -8.16 20.03 17.37
CA ASP A 266 -7.07 19.10 17.69
C ASP A 266 -5.67 19.69 17.44
N SER A 267 -5.58 20.92 16.93
CA SER A 267 -4.32 21.59 16.56
C SER A 267 -3.23 21.51 17.61
N ALA A 268 -3.55 21.74 18.89
CA ALA A 268 -2.56 21.67 19.97
C ALA A 268 -1.96 20.27 20.17
N LYS A 269 -2.78 19.21 20.06
CA LYS A 269 -2.31 17.82 20.15
C LYS A 269 -1.46 17.46 18.95
N ALA A 270 -1.89 17.88 17.76
CA ALA A 270 -1.20 17.62 16.51
C ALA A 270 0.19 18.24 16.46
N VAL A 271 0.35 19.49 16.93
CA VAL A 271 1.65 20.17 17.00
C VAL A 271 2.65 19.39 17.84
N GLU A 272 2.23 18.76 18.94
CA GLU A 272 3.12 17.90 19.72
C GLU A 272 3.42 16.58 19.00
N GLN A 273 2.37 15.90 18.51
CA GLN A 273 2.51 14.57 17.93
C GLN A 273 3.32 14.57 16.64
N PHE A 274 3.14 15.57 15.78
CA PHE A 274 3.74 15.62 14.45
C PHE A 274 5.22 16.03 14.45
N LYS A 275 5.82 16.34 15.61
CA LYS A 275 7.28 16.40 15.77
C LYS A 275 7.99 15.09 15.39
N GLN A 276 7.25 13.99 15.28
CA GLN A 276 7.75 12.70 14.84
C GLN A 276 7.94 12.59 13.32
N VAL A 277 7.29 13.43 12.51
CA VAL A 277 7.41 13.37 11.03
C VAL A 277 8.84 13.64 10.55
N PRO A 278 9.56 14.69 11.00
CA PRO A 278 10.97 14.87 10.65
C PRO A 278 11.86 13.68 11.04
N LYS A 279 11.59 13.03 12.19
CA LYS A 279 12.32 11.83 12.64
C LYS A 279 12.06 10.63 11.73
N MET A 280 10.81 10.47 11.29
CA MET A 280 10.43 9.45 10.31
C MET A 280 11.17 9.68 8.99
N LEU A 281 11.17 10.90 8.46
CA LEU A 281 11.89 11.24 7.23
C LEU A 281 13.40 10.99 7.37
N GLU A 282 14.00 11.32 8.52
CA GLU A 282 15.42 11.05 8.79
C GLU A 282 15.77 9.56 8.70
N ALA A 283 15.01 8.70 9.38
CA ALA A 283 15.23 7.26 9.35
C ALA A 283 14.96 6.66 7.97
N PHE A 284 13.89 7.08 7.29
CA PHE A 284 13.54 6.55 5.97
C PHE A 284 14.49 7.02 4.89
N GLU A 285 14.92 8.29 4.90
CA GLU A 285 15.96 8.75 3.98
C GLU A 285 17.30 8.05 4.21
N TYR A 286 17.62 7.69 5.47
CA TYR A 286 18.76 6.83 5.74
C TYR A 286 18.60 5.47 5.07
N TRP A 287 17.50 4.75 5.26
CA TRP A 287 17.35 3.37 4.78
C TRP A 287 17.03 3.24 3.29
N PHE A 288 16.25 4.15 2.74
CA PHE A 288 15.64 4.04 1.41
C PHE A 288 16.15 5.09 0.41
N GLY A 289 16.90 6.09 0.89
CA GLY A 289 17.35 7.20 0.07
C GLY A 289 16.34 8.35 0.03
N PRO A 290 16.58 9.40 -0.77
CA PRO A 290 15.81 10.64 -0.69
C PRO A 290 14.30 10.41 -0.84
N TYR A 291 13.49 11.22 -0.14
CA TYR A 291 12.04 11.24 -0.35
C TYR A 291 11.69 11.40 -1.85
N PRO A 292 10.72 10.64 -2.40
CA PRO A 292 10.53 10.58 -3.86
C PRO A 292 9.66 11.70 -4.46
N PHE A 293 9.04 12.58 -3.66
CA PHE A 293 8.07 13.55 -4.18
C PHE A 293 8.34 15.00 -3.74
N TYR A 294 9.59 15.48 -3.85
CA TYR A 294 9.97 16.85 -3.46
C TYR A 294 9.17 17.93 -4.19
N GLU A 295 8.87 17.69 -5.48
CA GLU A 295 8.11 18.59 -6.35
C GLU A 295 6.66 18.77 -5.86
N ASP A 296 6.09 17.75 -5.20
CA ASP A 296 4.73 17.77 -4.66
C ASP A 296 4.71 18.12 -3.16
N GLY A 297 5.84 17.95 -2.48
CA GLY A 297 5.98 18.15 -1.03
C GLY A 297 5.51 16.94 -0.23
N PHE A 298 5.60 17.06 1.10
CA PHE A 298 5.04 16.08 2.04
C PHE A 298 3.91 16.73 2.84
N GLN A 299 2.81 16.01 3.01
CA GLN A 299 1.74 16.48 3.89
C GLN A 299 1.20 15.36 4.77
N MET A 300 0.82 15.73 5.99
CA MET A 300 0.08 14.87 6.91
C MET A 300 -1.27 15.54 7.21
N VAL A 301 -2.36 14.83 6.91
CA VAL A 301 -3.73 15.36 6.94
C VAL A 301 -4.57 14.55 7.91
N GLN A 302 -5.11 15.19 8.96
CA GLN A 302 -6.01 14.50 9.89
C GLN A 302 -7.26 14.01 9.14
N SER A 303 -7.56 12.73 9.22
CA SER A 303 -8.58 12.08 8.40
C SER A 303 -9.70 11.45 9.24
N PRO A 304 -10.91 11.29 8.67
CA PRO A 304 -12.06 10.69 9.36
C PRO A 304 -11.98 9.15 9.47
N HIS A 305 -10.85 8.56 9.11
CA HIS A 305 -10.52 7.13 9.17
C HIS A 305 -9.11 6.97 9.76
N LEU A 306 -8.65 5.75 10.00
CA LEU A 306 -7.46 5.52 10.83
C LEU A 306 -6.13 5.98 10.20
N GLY A 307 -5.93 5.64 8.94
CA GLY A 307 -4.72 5.90 8.15
C GLY A 307 -4.98 5.50 6.70
N MET A 308 -4.15 6.00 5.79
CA MET A 308 -4.00 5.54 4.40
C MET A 308 -2.84 6.33 3.78
N GLU A 309 -2.09 5.69 2.90
CA GLU A 309 -0.89 6.16 2.23
C GLU A 309 -1.10 7.13 1.07
N HIS A 310 -2.16 7.94 1.12
CA HIS A 310 -2.52 8.86 0.04
C HIS A 310 -1.32 9.76 -0.34
N GLN A 311 -0.73 9.48 -1.50
CA GLN A 311 0.55 10.04 -1.94
C GLN A 311 0.66 11.54 -1.67
N SER A 312 1.73 11.98 -0.98
CA SER A 312 2.00 13.37 -0.59
C SER A 312 0.93 14.05 0.30
N ALA A 313 -0.11 13.34 0.74
CA ALA A 313 -1.20 13.82 1.61
C ALA A 313 -1.71 12.71 2.53
N ILE A 314 -0.79 12.16 3.31
CA ILE A 314 -0.99 10.97 4.14
C ILE A 314 -2.12 11.20 5.13
N ALA A 315 -3.02 10.21 5.22
CA ALA A 315 -4.17 10.28 6.10
C ALA A 315 -3.78 9.94 7.54
N TYR A 316 -4.18 10.78 8.50
CA TYR A 316 -3.86 10.60 9.91
C TYR A 316 -5.10 10.53 10.80
N GLY A 317 -5.40 9.36 11.35
CA GLY A 317 -6.52 9.14 12.27
C GLY A 317 -6.15 8.49 13.58
N ASN A 318 -4.87 8.43 13.93
CA ASN A 318 -4.38 7.71 15.11
C ASN A 318 -4.70 8.38 16.46
N LYS A 319 -5.51 9.45 16.44
CA LYS A 319 -5.96 10.21 17.61
C LYS A 319 -4.80 10.78 18.46
N PHE A 320 -3.68 11.09 17.83
CA PHE A 320 -2.51 11.68 18.50
C PHE A 320 -1.91 10.79 19.59
N MET A 321 -1.88 9.47 19.33
CA MET A 321 -1.31 8.47 20.23
C MET A 321 -0.13 7.77 19.58
N ASN A 322 0.84 7.34 20.39
CA ASN A 322 1.84 6.36 19.95
C ASN A 322 1.22 4.95 19.85
N GLY A 323 1.88 4.06 19.10
CA GLY A 323 1.36 2.75 18.72
C GLY A 323 0.15 2.83 17.80
N TYR A 324 -0.47 1.68 17.54
CA TYR A 324 -1.67 1.59 16.72
C TYR A 324 -2.90 1.80 17.61
N LEU A 325 -3.44 3.02 17.59
CA LEU A 325 -4.48 3.47 18.53
C LEU A 325 -4.11 3.21 20.00
N GLY A 326 -2.86 3.48 20.38
CA GLY A 326 -2.37 3.26 21.74
C GLY A 326 -1.98 1.80 22.04
N ARG A 327 -1.92 0.91 21.04
CA ARG A 327 -1.54 -0.50 21.21
C ARG A 327 -0.20 -0.81 20.55
N ASP A 328 0.57 -1.70 21.18
CA ASP A 328 1.73 -2.31 20.57
C ASP A 328 1.34 -3.57 19.78
N LEU A 329 1.41 -3.51 18.45
CA LEU A 329 1.12 -4.68 17.61
C LEU A 329 2.18 -5.78 17.77
N SER A 330 3.43 -5.42 18.03
CA SER A 330 4.51 -6.39 18.26
C SER A 330 4.42 -7.04 19.65
N GLY A 331 3.94 -6.29 20.65
CA GLY A 331 3.97 -6.71 22.06
C GLY A 331 5.37 -6.73 22.68
N SER A 332 6.37 -6.15 22.02
CA SER A 332 7.76 -6.05 22.49
C SER A 332 7.99 -4.85 23.42
N GLY A 333 7.05 -3.91 23.48
CA GLY A 333 7.15 -2.59 24.12
C GLY A 333 7.63 -1.49 23.16
N TRP A 334 8.29 -1.85 22.05
CA TRP A 334 8.86 -0.87 21.10
C TRP A 334 7.80 -0.14 20.30
N GLY A 335 6.69 -0.80 19.94
CA GLY A 335 5.61 -0.18 19.16
C GLY A 335 4.90 0.97 19.86
N LEU A 336 5.07 1.16 21.17
CA LEU A 336 4.52 2.30 21.93
C LEU A 336 5.46 3.51 21.99
N LYS A 337 6.66 3.41 21.41
CA LYS A 337 7.66 4.49 21.44
C LYS A 337 7.49 5.52 20.33
N TRP A 338 6.67 5.23 19.33
CA TRP A 338 6.44 6.05 18.16
C TRP A 338 5.00 5.92 17.66
N ASP A 339 4.55 6.86 16.85
CA ASP A 339 3.21 6.84 16.24
C ASP A 339 3.15 5.89 15.05
N PHE A 340 2.29 4.87 15.14
CA PHE A 340 2.21 3.85 14.10
C PHE A 340 1.86 4.44 12.73
N ILE A 341 0.86 5.33 12.67
CA ILE A 341 0.35 5.85 11.41
C ILE A 341 1.35 6.81 10.77
N ILE A 342 2.11 7.57 11.57
CA ILE A 342 3.18 8.42 11.02
C ILE A 342 4.26 7.56 10.34
N VAL A 343 4.66 6.44 10.96
CA VAL A 343 5.74 5.60 10.44
C VAL A 343 5.25 4.73 9.29
N HIS A 344 4.19 3.93 9.50
CA HIS A 344 3.68 2.98 8.53
C HIS A 344 3.22 3.68 7.25
N GLU A 345 2.25 4.58 7.35
CA GLU A 345 1.65 5.20 6.16
C GLU A 345 2.67 6.04 5.36
N SER A 346 3.72 6.55 6.01
CA SER A 346 4.80 7.27 5.30
C SER A 346 5.83 6.34 4.66
N GLY A 347 5.94 5.09 5.10
CA GLY A 347 6.82 4.11 4.44
C GLY A 347 6.37 3.81 3.02
N HIS A 348 5.06 3.90 2.78
CA HIS A 348 4.45 3.74 1.47
C HIS A 348 4.86 4.81 0.44
N GLU A 349 5.34 5.97 0.87
CA GLU A 349 5.90 6.97 -0.05
C GLU A 349 7.08 6.37 -0.86
N TRP A 350 7.87 5.47 -0.27
CA TRP A 350 8.89 4.70 -0.98
C TRP A 350 8.34 3.39 -1.57
N PHE A 351 7.46 2.68 -0.86
CA PHE A 351 6.92 1.38 -1.26
C PHE A 351 5.39 1.38 -1.32
N ALA A 352 4.86 1.85 -2.44
CA ALA A 352 3.47 1.81 -2.91
C ALA A 352 3.22 2.98 -3.85
N ASN A 353 3.80 4.14 -3.52
CA ASN A 353 3.67 5.37 -4.29
C ASN A 353 4.85 5.57 -5.25
N ASN A 354 6.10 5.36 -4.78
CA ASN A 354 7.27 5.43 -5.67
C ASN A 354 7.50 4.12 -6.45
N ILE A 355 7.33 2.99 -5.77
CA ILE A 355 7.39 1.63 -6.36
C ILE A 355 6.00 1.01 -6.24
N THR A 356 5.22 1.11 -7.30
CA THR A 356 3.84 0.62 -7.34
C THR A 356 3.80 -0.78 -7.94
N THR A 357 2.83 -1.63 -7.59
CA THR A 357 2.66 -2.95 -8.20
C THR A 357 1.83 -2.82 -9.48
N LYS A 358 2.08 -3.67 -10.48
CA LYS A 358 1.27 -3.67 -11.72
C LYS A 358 -0.10 -4.33 -11.53
N ASP A 359 -0.17 -5.27 -10.58
CA ASP A 359 -1.34 -6.07 -10.29
C ASP A 359 -1.51 -6.15 -8.77
N ILE A 360 -2.76 -6.19 -8.33
CA ILE A 360 -3.08 -6.23 -6.92
C ILE A 360 -2.62 -7.54 -6.24
N ALA A 361 -2.40 -8.59 -7.02
CA ALA A 361 -1.83 -9.85 -6.55
C ALA A 361 -0.41 -9.71 -5.94
N ASP A 362 0.32 -8.64 -6.29
CA ASP A 362 1.69 -8.38 -5.85
C ASP A 362 1.79 -7.49 -4.60
N MET A 363 0.69 -7.28 -3.85
CA MET A 363 0.60 -6.26 -2.79
C MET A 363 1.59 -6.39 -1.63
N TRP A 364 2.23 -7.54 -1.48
CA TRP A 364 3.34 -7.70 -0.53
C TRP A 364 4.51 -6.73 -0.79
N VAL A 365 4.69 -6.25 -2.03
CA VAL A 365 5.71 -5.22 -2.32
C VAL A 365 5.37 -3.91 -1.61
N HIS A 366 4.08 -3.58 -1.48
CA HIS A 366 3.62 -2.40 -0.75
C HIS A 366 3.69 -2.68 0.74
N GLU A 367 2.93 -3.67 1.19
CA GLU A 367 2.67 -3.89 2.60
C GLU A 367 3.85 -4.55 3.34
N GLY A 368 4.56 -5.45 2.68
CA GLY A 368 5.70 -6.15 3.27
C GLY A 368 6.88 -5.22 3.52
N PHE A 369 7.22 -4.36 2.55
CA PHE A 369 8.29 -3.38 2.70
C PHE A 369 7.90 -2.25 3.65
N THR A 370 6.66 -1.75 3.58
CA THR A 370 6.19 -0.72 4.51
C THR A 370 6.12 -1.24 5.95
N ASN A 371 5.60 -2.45 6.19
CA ASN A 371 5.65 -3.03 7.52
C ASN A 371 7.09 -3.31 7.99
N TYR A 372 8.02 -3.59 7.07
CA TYR A 372 9.45 -3.68 7.39
C TYR A 372 10.09 -2.33 7.72
N SER A 373 9.57 -1.23 7.17
CA SER A 373 10.03 0.12 7.52
C SER A 373 9.87 0.43 9.01
N GLU A 374 8.85 -0.13 9.67
CA GLU A 374 8.65 -0.03 11.13
C GLU A 374 9.80 -0.66 11.92
N THR A 375 10.29 -1.82 11.44
CA THR A 375 11.45 -2.52 12.01
C THR A 375 12.71 -1.65 11.86
N LEU A 376 12.92 -1.09 10.66
CA LEU A 376 14.08 -0.26 10.35
C LEU A 376 14.05 1.09 11.08
N PHE A 377 12.88 1.69 11.26
CA PHE A 377 12.67 2.90 12.06
C PHE A 377 13.00 2.63 13.53
N THR A 378 12.46 1.53 14.08
CA THR A 378 12.74 1.12 15.47
C THR A 378 14.24 0.90 15.67
N GLU A 379 14.90 0.21 14.73
CA GLU A 379 16.34 0.01 14.78
C GLU A 379 17.12 1.32 14.70
N TYR A 380 16.74 2.25 13.83
CA TYR A 380 17.47 3.49 13.63
C TYR A 380 17.59 4.31 14.92
N PHE A 381 16.50 4.41 15.68
CA PHE A 381 16.47 5.20 16.92
C PHE A 381 16.79 4.41 18.20
N TYR A 382 16.59 3.09 18.19
CA TYR A 382 16.68 2.26 19.42
C TYR A 382 17.68 1.09 19.32
N GLY A 383 18.35 0.94 18.17
CA GLY A 383 19.40 -0.04 17.92
C GLY A 383 18.89 -1.36 17.35
N LYS A 384 19.81 -2.14 16.75
CA LYS A 384 19.51 -3.39 16.03
C LYS A 384 18.68 -4.39 16.83
N LYS A 385 19.00 -4.55 18.11
CA LYS A 385 18.26 -5.46 19.00
C LYS A 385 16.78 -5.06 19.14
N ALA A 386 16.47 -3.77 19.20
CA ALA A 386 15.09 -3.28 19.27
C ALA A 386 14.33 -3.57 17.97
N GLY A 387 15.00 -3.43 16.82
CA GLY A 387 14.47 -3.83 15.51
C GLY A 387 14.16 -5.34 15.45
N ASP A 388 15.13 -6.18 15.81
CA ASP A 388 14.96 -7.65 15.84
C ASP A 388 13.79 -8.05 16.78
N GLU A 389 13.69 -7.44 17.98
CA GLU A 389 12.60 -7.71 18.93
C GLU A 389 11.22 -7.25 18.42
N TYR A 390 11.16 -6.08 17.76
CA TYR A 390 9.92 -5.60 17.15
C TYR A 390 9.46 -6.54 16.03
N ASN A 391 10.37 -6.88 15.10
CA ASN A 391 10.09 -7.76 13.97
C ASN A 391 9.68 -9.16 14.44
N TYR A 392 10.37 -9.71 15.43
CA TYR A 392 9.99 -10.98 16.03
C TYR A 392 8.59 -10.92 16.66
N GLY A 393 8.28 -9.84 17.38
CA GLY A 393 6.98 -9.68 18.04
C GLY A 393 5.78 -9.63 17.07
N ILE A 394 5.93 -8.97 15.91
CA ILE A 394 4.84 -8.90 14.92
C ILE A 394 4.53 -10.25 14.25
N ARG A 395 5.46 -11.24 14.30
CA ARG A 395 5.26 -12.58 13.71
C ARG A 395 4.10 -13.35 14.32
N LYS A 396 3.72 -13.04 15.56
CA LYS A 396 2.55 -13.66 16.21
C LYS A 396 1.23 -13.42 15.47
N ASN A 397 1.21 -12.41 14.58
CA ASN A 397 0.04 -12.07 13.77
C ASN A 397 -0.02 -12.85 12.44
N ILE A 398 1.04 -13.58 12.07
CA ILE A 398 1.09 -14.38 10.84
C ILE A 398 0.18 -15.61 10.97
N GLN A 399 -0.78 -15.77 10.06
CA GLN A 399 -1.75 -16.86 10.09
C GLN A 399 -1.31 -18.08 9.27
N ASN A 400 -0.61 -17.86 8.16
CA ASN A 400 -0.30 -18.82 7.10
C ASN A 400 -1.57 -19.53 6.58
N ASP A 401 -2.59 -18.75 6.25
CA ASP A 401 -3.92 -19.23 5.87
C ASP A 401 -4.02 -19.54 4.37
N ILE A 402 -3.56 -18.62 3.52
CA ILE A 402 -3.48 -18.74 2.06
C ILE A 402 -2.15 -18.12 1.56
N PRO A 403 -1.74 -18.34 0.30
CA PRO A 403 -0.57 -17.66 -0.26
C PRO A 403 -0.67 -16.13 -0.17
N VAL A 404 0.48 -15.48 -0.03
CA VAL A 404 0.58 -14.00 0.01
C VAL A 404 0.36 -13.41 -1.38
N ILE A 405 0.83 -14.10 -2.43
CA ILE A 405 0.53 -13.71 -3.82
C ILE A 405 -0.93 -14.06 -4.12
N GLY A 406 -1.66 -13.05 -4.60
CA GLY A 406 -3.05 -13.17 -5.04
C GLY A 406 -3.20 -13.83 -6.42
N THR A 407 -4.42 -13.78 -6.96
CA THR A 407 -4.69 -14.25 -8.32
C THR A 407 -4.46 -13.10 -9.31
N TYR A 408 -3.56 -13.26 -10.26
CA TYR A 408 -3.29 -12.24 -11.29
C TYR A 408 -4.47 -12.03 -12.26
N GLY A 409 -4.56 -10.82 -12.81
CA GLY A 409 -5.54 -10.45 -13.84
C GLY A 409 -6.96 -10.29 -13.32
N VAL A 410 -7.14 -10.28 -11.99
CA VAL A 410 -8.39 -10.05 -11.29
C VAL A 410 -8.13 -9.14 -10.10
N ASN A 411 -9.10 -8.32 -9.71
CA ASN A 411 -8.95 -7.43 -8.57
C ASN A 411 -9.06 -8.21 -7.23
N GLN A 412 -8.09 -9.08 -6.96
CA GLN A 412 -8.04 -9.94 -5.78
C GLN A 412 -6.62 -10.02 -5.20
N GLU A 413 -6.48 -9.56 -3.97
CA GLU A 413 -5.28 -9.71 -3.15
C GLU A 413 -5.10 -11.16 -2.66
N GLY A 414 -3.88 -11.47 -2.18
CA GLY A 414 -3.62 -12.69 -1.42
C GLY A 414 -3.87 -12.52 0.08
N SER A 415 -3.16 -13.29 0.90
CA SER A 415 -3.28 -13.24 2.36
C SER A 415 -2.87 -11.87 2.94
N GLY A 416 -3.58 -11.44 3.99
CA GLY A 416 -3.16 -10.33 4.85
C GLY A 416 -1.82 -10.56 5.56
N ASP A 417 -1.29 -11.79 5.52
CA ASP A 417 0.10 -12.07 5.90
C ASP A 417 1.13 -11.27 5.09
N MET A 418 0.74 -10.67 3.95
CA MET A 418 1.57 -9.74 3.18
C MET A 418 2.27 -8.68 4.06
N TYR A 419 1.63 -8.27 5.17
CA TYR A 419 2.21 -7.39 6.18
C TYR A 419 3.28 -8.12 7.04
N PRO A 420 2.92 -8.90 8.10
CA PRO A 420 3.92 -9.41 9.04
C PRO A 420 4.81 -10.49 8.43
N LYS A 421 4.32 -11.30 7.47
CA LYS A 421 5.12 -12.32 6.78
C LYS A 421 6.03 -11.70 5.73
N GLY A 422 5.57 -10.69 4.99
CA GLY A 422 6.40 -9.92 4.07
C GLY A 422 7.54 -9.21 4.79
N SER A 423 7.26 -8.55 5.92
CA SER A 423 8.27 -7.92 6.77
C SER A 423 9.26 -8.93 7.34
N SER A 424 8.77 -10.09 7.80
CA SER A 424 9.63 -11.16 8.32
C SER A 424 10.50 -11.82 7.25
N LEU A 425 10.01 -11.93 6.01
CA LEU A 425 10.77 -12.38 4.85
C LEU A 425 11.94 -11.43 4.56
N LEU A 426 11.69 -10.12 4.51
CA LEU A 426 12.74 -9.12 4.28
C LEU A 426 13.78 -9.12 5.39
N HIS A 427 13.36 -9.27 6.65
CA HIS A 427 14.25 -9.41 7.79
C HIS A 427 15.10 -10.68 7.71
N THR A 428 14.49 -11.81 7.35
CA THR A 428 15.15 -13.10 7.11
C THR A 428 16.21 -12.98 6.00
N ILE A 429 15.89 -12.31 4.89
CA ILE A 429 16.82 -12.06 3.78
C ILE A 429 17.97 -11.15 4.24
N ARG A 430 17.71 -10.09 5.01
CA ARG A 430 18.76 -9.22 5.56
C ARG A 430 19.78 -10.01 6.37
N HIS A 431 19.31 -10.84 7.29
CA HIS A 431 20.20 -11.65 8.12
C HIS A 431 20.89 -12.77 7.33
N ALA A 432 20.26 -13.30 6.28
CA ALA A 432 20.91 -14.21 5.33
C ALA A 432 22.02 -13.55 4.50
N ILE A 433 21.88 -12.27 4.15
CA ILE A 433 22.92 -11.48 3.49
C ILE A 433 24.09 -11.20 4.45
N ASN A 434 23.80 -11.02 5.75
CA ASN A 434 24.77 -10.77 6.81
C ASN A 434 25.75 -9.60 6.50
N ASN A 435 25.22 -8.56 5.84
CA ASN A 435 25.95 -7.35 5.49
C ASN A 435 24.95 -6.19 5.40
N ASP A 436 24.82 -5.44 6.49
CA ASP A 436 23.83 -4.36 6.61
C ASP A 436 24.09 -3.21 5.62
N SER A 437 25.36 -2.92 5.30
CA SER A 437 25.71 -1.92 4.28
C SER A 437 25.25 -2.35 2.89
N LEU A 438 25.44 -3.63 2.53
CA LEU A 438 24.94 -4.17 1.27
C LEU A 438 23.42 -4.18 1.24
N PHE A 439 22.77 -4.68 2.29
CA PHE A 439 21.31 -4.71 2.37
C PHE A 439 20.69 -3.31 2.25
N ARG A 440 21.24 -2.32 2.96
CA ARG A 440 20.83 -0.92 2.82
C ARG A 440 21.03 -0.40 1.40
N SER A 441 22.14 -0.73 0.74
CA SER A 441 22.38 -0.34 -0.65
C SER A 441 21.36 -0.96 -1.63
N ILE A 442 20.85 -2.15 -1.34
CA ILE A 442 19.78 -2.80 -2.11
C ILE A 442 18.48 -2.00 -1.97
N LEU A 443 18.11 -1.60 -0.74
CA LEU A 443 16.89 -0.83 -0.48
C LEU A 443 16.92 0.57 -1.14
N ILE A 444 18.05 1.27 -1.05
CA ILE A 444 18.27 2.54 -1.76
C ILE A 444 18.22 2.30 -3.27
N GLY A 445 18.87 1.23 -3.74
CA GLY A 445 18.94 0.90 -5.15
C GLY A 445 17.59 0.51 -5.75
N LEU A 446 16.69 -0.14 -5.00
CA LEU A 446 15.30 -0.40 -5.43
C LEU A 446 14.60 0.92 -5.73
N ASN A 447 14.68 1.87 -4.80
CA ASN A 447 14.05 3.19 -4.91
C ASN A 447 14.66 4.07 -6.01
N GLN A 448 15.89 3.79 -6.44
CA GLN A 448 16.52 4.46 -7.59
C GLN A 448 16.19 3.78 -8.92
N GLN A 449 16.23 2.45 -8.97
CA GLN A 449 16.02 1.67 -10.20
C GLN A 449 14.57 1.71 -10.67
N PHE A 450 13.63 1.61 -9.71
CA PHE A 450 12.21 1.58 -9.94
C PHE A 450 11.53 2.90 -9.53
N TYR A 451 12.28 4.00 -9.55
CA TYR A 451 11.77 5.33 -9.22
C TYR A 451 10.58 5.68 -10.11
N HIS A 452 9.44 5.99 -9.48
CA HIS A 452 8.14 6.30 -10.11
C HIS A 452 7.73 5.29 -11.19
N GLN A 453 7.82 4.00 -10.86
CA GLN A 453 7.48 2.92 -11.79
C GLN A 453 6.54 1.91 -11.16
N THR A 454 5.71 1.31 -12.00
CA THR A 454 4.99 0.07 -11.67
C THR A 454 5.90 -1.15 -11.91
N VAL A 455 5.91 -2.09 -10.97
CA VAL A 455 6.74 -3.30 -10.96
C VAL A 455 5.92 -4.56 -10.77
N THR A 456 6.49 -5.71 -11.13
CA THR A 456 5.99 -7.03 -10.71
C THR A 456 6.81 -7.55 -9.53
N THR A 457 6.24 -8.51 -8.79
CA THR A 457 6.97 -9.30 -7.78
C THR A 457 8.30 -9.83 -8.33
N GLU A 458 8.30 -10.42 -9.53
CA GLU A 458 9.50 -10.99 -10.14
C GLU A 458 10.61 -9.95 -10.34
N GLN A 459 10.27 -8.70 -10.72
CA GLN A 459 11.27 -7.64 -10.88
C GLN A 459 11.97 -7.32 -9.55
N VAL A 460 11.21 -7.27 -8.45
CA VAL A 460 11.73 -7.00 -7.11
C VAL A 460 12.56 -8.18 -6.58
N GLU A 461 12.06 -9.41 -6.69
CA GLU A 461 12.76 -10.63 -6.27
C GLU A 461 14.11 -10.78 -6.98
N ASN A 462 14.12 -10.58 -8.31
CA ASN A 462 15.32 -10.68 -9.13
C ASN A 462 16.31 -9.56 -8.82
N TYR A 463 15.83 -8.33 -8.62
CA TYR A 463 16.70 -7.22 -8.24
C TYR A 463 17.46 -7.52 -6.94
N ILE A 464 16.74 -7.94 -5.89
CA ILE A 464 17.33 -8.27 -4.59
C ILE A 464 18.35 -9.41 -4.75
N SER A 465 17.99 -10.48 -5.44
CA SER A 465 18.86 -11.65 -5.63
C SER A 465 20.16 -11.29 -6.37
N ILE A 466 20.06 -10.54 -7.46
CA ILE A 466 21.21 -10.10 -8.26
C ILE A 466 22.13 -9.21 -7.43
N ARG A 467 21.57 -8.21 -6.73
CA ARG A 467 22.37 -7.27 -5.94
C ARG A 467 22.96 -7.88 -4.67
N ALA A 468 22.30 -8.88 -4.09
CA ALA A 468 22.84 -9.65 -2.98
C ALA A 468 23.92 -10.66 -3.41
N GLY A 469 24.01 -10.97 -4.71
CA GLY A 469 24.91 -12.01 -5.21
C GLY A 469 24.48 -13.44 -4.82
N PHE A 470 23.19 -13.63 -4.49
CA PHE A 470 22.64 -14.91 -4.05
C PHE A 470 21.23 -15.11 -4.61
N GLY A 471 20.94 -16.31 -5.11
CA GLY A 471 19.62 -16.66 -5.66
C GLY A 471 18.60 -16.93 -4.56
N PHE A 472 17.80 -15.92 -4.19
CA PHE A 472 16.74 -16.03 -3.17
C PHE A 472 15.40 -16.52 -3.72
N GLN A 473 15.30 -16.95 -4.99
CA GLN A 473 14.03 -17.32 -5.62
C GLN A 473 13.27 -18.39 -4.83
N LYS A 474 13.96 -19.41 -4.31
CA LYS A 474 13.32 -20.46 -3.49
C LYS A 474 12.94 -19.99 -2.10
N VAL A 475 13.61 -18.97 -1.56
CA VAL A 475 13.19 -18.29 -0.34
C VAL A 475 11.91 -17.49 -0.64
N PHE A 476 11.85 -16.71 -1.72
CA PHE A 476 10.63 -16.01 -2.11
C PHE A 476 9.46 -16.97 -2.38
N ASP A 477 9.66 -18.03 -3.16
CA ASP A 477 8.65 -19.07 -3.41
C ASP A 477 8.07 -19.61 -2.10
N GLN A 478 8.94 -19.94 -1.15
CA GLN A 478 8.54 -20.47 0.15
C GLN A 478 7.58 -19.53 0.89
N TYR A 479 7.94 -18.27 1.03
CA TYR A 479 7.20 -17.34 1.89
C TYR A 479 6.02 -16.67 1.18
N LEU A 480 6.12 -16.44 -0.14
CA LEU A 480 5.09 -15.71 -0.89
C LEU A 480 4.05 -16.64 -1.53
N ARG A 481 4.47 -17.82 -1.99
CA ARG A 481 3.63 -18.73 -2.80
C ARG A 481 3.16 -19.96 -2.03
N THR A 482 3.58 -20.13 -0.77
CA THR A 482 3.14 -21.24 0.09
C THR A 482 2.72 -20.78 1.48
N ILE A 483 1.97 -21.63 2.17
CA ILE A 483 1.63 -21.49 3.59
C ILE A 483 2.61 -22.24 4.52
N GLN A 484 3.56 -22.99 3.96
CA GLN A 484 4.49 -23.81 4.73
C GLN A 484 5.53 -22.93 5.44
N ILE A 485 5.91 -23.34 6.66
CA ILE A 485 6.97 -22.67 7.41
C ILE A 485 8.17 -23.62 7.46
N PRO A 486 9.34 -23.22 6.91
CA PRO A 486 10.52 -24.07 6.94
C PRO A 486 10.88 -24.49 8.36
N VAL A 487 11.20 -25.77 8.54
CA VAL A 487 11.68 -26.33 9.80
C VAL A 487 13.17 -26.60 9.66
N LEU A 488 14.00 -25.99 10.52
CA LEU A 488 15.39 -26.39 10.68
C LEU A 488 15.47 -27.46 11.77
N ASN A 489 15.66 -28.70 11.36
CA ASN A 489 16.07 -29.77 12.26
C ASN A 489 17.53 -29.53 12.64
N TYR A 490 17.87 -29.63 13.93
CA TYR A 490 19.25 -29.44 14.38
C TYR A 490 19.61 -30.31 15.60
N SER A 491 20.89 -30.66 15.73
CA SER A 491 21.44 -31.33 16.90
C SER A 491 22.89 -30.90 17.14
N TYR A 492 23.35 -30.99 18.39
CA TYR A 492 24.74 -30.70 18.75
C TYR A 492 25.33 -31.85 19.56
N ASN A 493 26.37 -32.48 19.03
CA ASN A 493 27.16 -33.47 19.74
C ASN A 493 28.29 -32.77 20.50
N GLU A 494 28.15 -32.65 21.82
CA GLU A 494 29.15 -31.98 22.66
C GLU A 494 30.51 -32.69 22.70
N LYS A 495 30.54 -34.01 22.50
CA LYS A 495 31.79 -34.79 22.53
C LYS A 495 32.59 -34.58 21.24
N GLU A 496 31.89 -34.64 20.11
CA GLU A 496 32.50 -34.49 18.79
C GLU A 496 32.62 -33.01 18.37
N LYS A 497 31.95 -32.11 19.09
CA LYS A 497 31.84 -30.69 18.76
C LYS A 497 31.18 -30.45 17.39
N ILE A 498 30.28 -31.34 16.99
CA ILE A 498 29.60 -31.30 15.68
C ILE A 498 28.17 -30.81 15.86
N PHE A 499 27.83 -29.75 15.15
CA PHE A 499 26.46 -29.28 14.95
C PHE A 499 25.92 -29.83 13.64
N THR A 500 24.83 -30.58 13.69
CA THR A 500 24.15 -31.12 12.52
C THR A 500 22.88 -30.33 12.27
N TYR A 501 22.57 -30.00 11.02
CA TYR A 501 21.37 -29.26 10.65
C TYR A 501 20.81 -29.67 9.29
N GLU A 502 19.50 -29.54 9.12
CA GLU A 502 18.80 -29.88 7.89
C GLU A 502 17.47 -29.11 7.79
N TYR A 503 17.11 -28.62 6.61
CA TYR A 503 15.76 -28.08 6.39
C TYR A 503 14.75 -29.17 6.03
N LYS A 504 13.55 -29.05 6.57
CA LYS A 504 12.34 -29.83 6.28
C LYS A 504 11.15 -28.88 6.11
N ASP A 505 10.04 -29.43 5.59
CA ASP A 505 8.77 -28.70 5.40
C ASP A 505 8.94 -27.41 4.56
N CYS A 506 9.68 -27.52 3.47
CA CYS A 506 9.95 -26.43 2.56
C CYS A 506 9.98 -26.89 1.09
N VAL A 507 9.93 -25.91 0.17
CA VAL A 507 9.88 -26.12 -1.29
C VAL A 507 11.19 -26.65 -1.84
N THR A 508 11.15 -27.63 -2.75
CA THR A 508 12.37 -28.19 -3.37
C THR A 508 13.33 -27.09 -3.86
N GLY A 509 14.60 -27.22 -3.49
CA GLY A 509 15.64 -26.20 -3.69
C GLY A 509 15.70 -25.08 -2.64
N PHE A 510 14.92 -25.12 -1.55
CA PHE A 510 14.99 -24.12 -0.47
C PHE A 510 16.40 -24.01 0.09
N ASN A 511 16.94 -22.79 0.05
CA ASN A 511 18.38 -22.55 0.19
C ASN A 511 18.73 -21.41 1.15
N LEU A 512 17.87 -21.09 2.14
CA LEU A 512 18.09 -19.98 3.08
C LEU A 512 19.38 -20.14 3.92
N PRO A 513 20.42 -19.30 3.73
CA PRO A 513 21.58 -19.24 4.60
C PRO A 513 21.23 -18.76 6.01
N LEU A 514 21.85 -19.35 7.04
CA LEU A 514 21.78 -18.86 8.42
C LEU A 514 23.16 -18.45 8.91
N HIS A 515 23.21 -17.36 9.65
CA HIS A 515 24.42 -16.85 10.29
C HIS A 515 24.21 -16.73 11.78
N PHE A 516 25.22 -17.11 12.55
CA PHE A 516 25.19 -17.04 14.00
C PHE A 516 26.55 -16.56 14.54
N SER A 517 26.52 -15.53 15.37
CA SER A 517 27.72 -15.02 16.05
C SER A 517 27.71 -15.44 17.51
N TYR A 518 28.76 -16.14 17.95
CA TYR A 518 28.93 -16.58 19.34
C TYR A 518 30.33 -16.23 19.84
N LEU A 519 30.41 -15.49 20.95
CA LEU A 519 31.67 -15.06 21.57
C LEU A 519 32.66 -14.41 20.57
N GLY A 520 32.13 -13.63 19.61
CA GLY A 520 32.93 -12.95 18.59
C GLY A 520 33.33 -13.81 17.38
N LYS A 521 32.96 -15.10 17.35
CA LYS A 521 33.14 -15.97 16.18
C LYS A 521 31.85 -16.07 15.37
N ASN A 522 31.99 -16.12 14.05
CA ASN A 522 30.87 -16.19 13.11
C ASN A 522 30.76 -17.59 12.50
N TYR A 523 29.56 -18.15 12.54
CA TYR A 523 29.20 -19.43 11.95
C TYR A 523 28.21 -19.22 10.82
N SER A 524 28.43 -19.90 9.70
CA SER A 524 27.54 -19.88 8.53
C SER A 524 27.04 -21.28 8.22
N PHE A 525 25.72 -21.43 8.21
CA PHE A 525 25.00 -22.65 7.91
C PHE A 525 24.41 -22.49 6.51
N MET A 526 25.11 -23.05 5.54
CA MET A 526 24.70 -23.02 4.13
C MET A 526 23.93 -24.32 3.85
N PRO A 527 22.67 -24.26 3.41
CA PRO A 527 21.92 -25.46 3.06
C PRO A 527 22.37 -26.00 1.69
N MET A 528 22.48 -27.33 1.60
CA MET A 528 22.57 -28.06 0.32
C MET A 528 21.53 -29.18 0.32
N ASP A 529 20.62 -29.13 -0.65
CA ASP A 529 19.77 -30.23 -1.15
C ASP A 529 19.19 -31.21 -0.11
N TYR A 530 18.56 -30.70 0.96
CA TYR A 530 17.79 -31.52 1.92
C TYR A 530 18.59 -32.70 2.51
N GLN A 531 19.92 -32.55 2.63
CA GLN A 531 20.76 -33.51 3.31
C GLN A 531 21.25 -32.92 4.63
N PRO A 532 21.35 -33.72 5.71
CA PRO A 532 21.97 -33.29 6.95
C PRO A 532 23.38 -32.76 6.70
N GLN A 533 23.61 -31.52 7.12
CA GLN A 533 24.88 -30.83 7.02
C GLN A 533 25.54 -30.76 8.39
N GLN A 534 26.87 -30.79 8.42
CA GLN A 534 27.65 -30.75 9.66
C GLN A 534 28.57 -29.54 9.72
N ARG A 535 28.71 -28.97 10.92
CA ARG A 535 29.61 -27.86 11.23
C ARG A 535 30.35 -28.13 12.53
N LEU A 536 31.66 -27.94 12.51
CA LEU A 536 32.49 -28.04 13.70
C LEU A 536 32.37 -26.74 14.51
N ILE A 537 31.96 -26.84 15.77
CA ILE A 537 31.84 -25.72 16.71
C ILE A 537 32.71 -26.01 17.93
N GLN A 538 33.95 -25.48 17.88
CA GLN A 538 35.00 -25.77 18.86
C GLN A 538 34.90 -24.95 20.15
N GLU A 539 33.97 -23.99 20.25
CA GLU A 539 33.93 -23.12 21.43
C GLU A 539 33.63 -23.91 22.70
N PRO A 540 34.44 -23.71 23.75
CA PRO A 540 34.09 -24.22 25.07
C PRO A 540 32.76 -23.58 25.49
N ASN A 541 31.85 -24.40 26.02
CA ASN A 541 30.52 -23.98 26.46
C ASN A 541 29.65 -23.36 25.35
N PHE A 542 29.69 -23.88 24.11
CA PHE A 542 28.69 -23.51 23.10
C PHE A 542 27.28 -23.69 23.65
N ASN A 543 26.54 -22.58 23.75
CA ASN A 543 25.19 -22.59 24.30
C ASN A 543 24.17 -22.74 23.18
N LEU A 544 23.57 -23.92 23.09
CA LEU A 544 22.54 -24.21 22.10
C LEU A 544 21.31 -23.30 22.24
N GLN A 545 21.01 -22.82 23.46
CA GLN A 545 19.89 -21.88 23.67
C GLN A 545 20.17 -20.50 23.09
N ASP A 546 21.42 -20.05 23.08
CA ASP A 546 21.79 -18.76 22.47
C ASP A 546 21.65 -18.83 20.95
N PHE A 547 22.00 -19.97 20.34
CA PHE A 547 21.71 -20.25 18.94
C PHE A 547 20.20 -20.19 18.66
N VAL A 548 19.40 -20.95 19.41
CA VAL A 548 17.93 -21.00 19.24
C VAL A 548 17.33 -19.60 19.33
N LYS A 549 17.62 -18.87 20.41
CA LYS A 549 17.08 -17.53 20.64
C LYS A 549 17.44 -16.56 19.53
N THR A 550 18.70 -16.60 19.07
CA THR A 550 19.18 -15.68 18.02
C THR A 550 18.51 -16.00 16.69
N ILE A 551 18.49 -17.27 16.30
CA ILE A 551 17.88 -17.70 15.04
C ILE A 551 16.38 -17.44 15.02
N GLU A 552 15.66 -17.72 16.11
CA GLU A 552 14.24 -17.41 16.23
C GLU A 552 13.97 -15.91 16.12
N SER A 553 14.79 -15.05 16.71
CA SER A 553 14.59 -13.60 16.56
C SER A 553 14.83 -13.11 15.13
N GLN A 554 15.78 -13.69 14.41
CA GLN A 554 16.29 -13.15 13.14
C GLN A 554 15.67 -13.78 11.90
N TYR A 555 15.26 -15.04 11.97
CA TYR A 555 14.77 -15.81 10.83
C TYR A 555 13.36 -16.34 11.10
N TYR A 556 12.45 -16.20 10.12
CA TYR A 556 11.09 -16.73 10.24
C TYR A 556 11.02 -18.21 9.85
N ILE A 557 11.64 -19.04 10.67
CA ILE A 557 11.65 -20.50 10.55
C ILE A 557 11.22 -21.15 11.87
N ARG A 558 10.86 -22.43 11.82
CA ARG A 558 10.69 -23.25 13.03
C ARG A 558 11.98 -23.99 13.33
N LEU A 559 12.34 -24.08 14.61
CA LEU A 559 13.50 -24.86 15.07
C LEU A 559 13.02 -26.16 15.72
N ALA A 560 13.61 -27.28 15.32
CA ALA A 560 13.31 -28.58 15.89
C ALA A 560 14.60 -29.31 16.31
N GLN A 561 14.82 -29.46 17.61
CA GLN A 561 15.96 -30.21 18.10
C GLN A 561 15.73 -31.71 17.88
N VAL A 562 16.59 -32.34 17.07
CA VAL A 562 16.59 -33.79 16.84
C VAL A 562 17.60 -34.47 17.78
N LYS A 563 17.30 -35.70 18.19
CA LYS A 563 18.12 -36.47 19.14
C LYS A 563 19.21 -37.28 18.45
#